data_AF-A0A2E8R7C1-F1
#
_entry.id   AF-A0A2E8R7C1-F1
#
_cell.length_a   1.000
_cell.length_b   1.000
_cell.length_c   1.000
_cell.angle_alpha   90.00
_cell.angle_beta   90.00
_cell.angle_gamma   90.00
#
_symmetry.space_group_name_H-M   'P 1'
#
loop_
_entity.id
_entity.type
_entity.pdbx_description
1 polymer ?
#
loop_
_entity_poly.entity_id
_entity_poly.type
_entity_poly.pdbx_seq_one_letter_code
_entity_poly.pdbx_strand_id
1 'polypeptide(L)'
;MTSIDYIIIFLYLTIFLAIGFFFKENKSSKDYFLGGRSVGWGPLTLSTMATQLSAISFISAPAFVGLKNGGGMQWLTFEFGVPLAMAFLMIAIVPTLYKSGVVSVYEYLENRFDASSRLLISFVFQISRSVATGVMIYTMALILQATVGIDYWLSILLIGIITLIYSFQGGMKAVIWGDVIQMIILFIGIIICLFFGLNELGGIEKFFELVDKERLEVVNFEKLGFSNISKNDEFGFWP
;
A
#
# COMPACT_ATOMS: atom_id res chain seq x y z
N MET A 1 15.12 17.56 14.16
CA MET A 1 14.31 16.60 14.95
C MET A 1 14.49 16.89 16.43
N THR A 2 13.41 16.80 17.18
CA THR A 2 13.41 16.91 18.64
C THR A 2 13.57 15.52 19.27
N SER A 3 13.93 15.44 20.55
CA SER A 3 13.98 14.15 21.27
C SER A 3 12.63 13.41 21.28
N ILE A 4 11.52 14.15 21.12
CA ILE A 4 10.15 13.59 21.07
C ILE A 4 9.97 12.74 19.80
N ASP A 5 10.52 13.18 18.66
CA ASP A 5 10.38 12.47 17.39
C ASP A 5 11.00 11.06 17.46
N TYR A 6 12.20 10.95 18.05
CA TYR A 6 12.87 9.67 18.26
C TYR A 6 12.12 8.75 19.23
N ILE A 7 11.51 9.31 20.27
CA ILE A 7 10.67 8.55 21.21
C ILE A 7 9.45 7.96 20.50
N ILE A 8 8.80 8.74 19.62
CA ILE A 8 7.65 8.27 18.84
C ILE A 8 8.06 7.11 17.92
N ILE A 9 9.18 7.25 17.20
CA ILE A 9 9.69 6.19 16.32
C ILE A 9 10.02 4.93 17.14
N PHE A 10 10.71 5.07 18.27
CA PHE A 10 11.05 3.94 19.13
C PHE A 10 9.80 3.23 19.67
N LEU A 11 8.80 3.99 20.11
CA LEU A 11 7.53 3.45 20.58
C LEU A 11 6.79 2.71 19.46
N TYR A 12 6.73 3.30 18.27
CA TYR A 12 6.14 2.68 17.08
C TYR A 12 6.80 1.32 16.81
N LEU A 13 8.13 1.26 16.69
CA LEU A 13 8.86 0.02 16.44
C LEU A 13 8.63 -1.04 17.54
N THR A 14 8.57 -0.60 18.81
CA THR A 14 8.32 -1.49 19.96
C THR A 14 6.90 -2.08 19.92
N ILE A 15 5.90 -1.29 19.51
CA ILE A 15 4.52 -1.77 19.35
C ILE A 15 4.47 -2.90 18.31
N PHE A 16 5.16 -2.78 17.18
CA PHE A 16 5.19 -3.85 16.16
C PHE A 16 5.80 -5.14 16.69
N LEU A 17 6.93 -5.05 17.40
CA LEU A 17 7.54 -6.22 18.04
C LEU A 17 6.60 -6.84 19.08
N ALA A 18 5.91 -6.03 19.87
CA ALA A 18 4.93 -6.49 20.86
C ALA A 18 3.74 -7.21 20.21
N ILE A 19 3.23 -6.71 19.07
CA ILE A 19 2.17 -7.37 18.31
C ILE A 19 2.63 -8.74 17.80
N GLY A 20 3.84 -8.81 17.23
CA GLY A 20 4.44 -10.08 16.79
C GLY A 20 4.53 -11.08 17.94
N PHE A 21 5.00 -10.63 19.11
CA PHE A 21 5.07 -11.47 20.30
C PHE A 21 3.69 -11.89 20.83
N PHE A 22 2.70 -11.00 20.80
CA PHE A 22 1.35 -11.28 21.28
C PHE A 22 0.65 -12.36 20.44
N PHE A 23 0.86 -12.35 19.12
CA PHE A 23 0.29 -13.33 18.19
C PHE A 23 1.21 -14.52 17.89
N LYS A 24 2.26 -14.74 18.68
CA LYS A 24 3.26 -15.77 18.40
C LYS A 24 2.73 -17.21 18.43
N GLU A 25 1.65 -17.45 19.15
CA GLU A 25 1.09 -18.79 19.34
C GLU A 25 0.28 -19.23 18.11
N ASN A 26 0.95 -19.91 17.19
CA ASN A 26 0.36 -20.49 15.99
C ASN A 26 0.42 -22.02 16.08
N LYS A 27 -0.74 -22.69 16.27
CA LYS A 27 -0.83 -24.14 16.52
C LYS A 27 -0.88 -24.99 15.24
N SER A 28 -1.17 -24.37 14.09
CA SER A 28 -1.25 -25.04 12.79
C SER A 28 -0.85 -24.10 11.65
N SER A 29 -0.57 -24.66 10.47
CA SER A 29 -0.32 -23.86 9.26
C SER A 29 -1.52 -22.99 8.89
N LYS A 30 -2.75 -23.43 9.17
CA LYS A 30 -3.97 -22.62 8.95
C LYS A 30 -4.02 -21.43 9.91
N ASP A 31 -3.58 -21.61 11.16
CA ASP A 31 -3.50 -20.49 12.11
C ASP A 31 -2.47 -19.46 11.66
N TYR A 32 -1.30 -19.93 11.23
CA TYR A 32 -0.20 -19.09 10.79
C TYR A 32 -0.53 -18.31 9.50
N PHE A 33 -1.01 -18.99 8.45
CA PHE A 33 -1.24 -18.38 7.12
C PHE A 33 -2.63 -17.74 6.95
N LEU A 34 -3.66 -18.22 7.65
CA LEU A 34 -5.05 -17.73 7.50
C LEU A 34 -5.57 -17.00 8.74
N GLY A 35 -4.74 -16.82 9.78
CA GLY A 35 -5.18 -16.27 11.06
C GLY A 35 -6.28 -17.08 11.73
N GLY A 36 -6.34 -18.39 11.45
CA GLY A 36 -7.39 -19.29 11.92
C GLY A 36 -8.80 -18.93 11.43
N ARG A 37 -8.93 -18.07 10.39
CA ARG A 37 -10.21 -17.52 9.89
C ARG A 37 -11.07 -16.86 10.97
N SER A 38 -10.43 -16.39 12.05
CA SER A 38 -11.09 -15.81 13.23
C SER A 38 -11.18 -14.28 13.17
N VAL A 39 -10.47 -13.65 12.23
CA VAL A 39 -10.41 -12.20 12.09
C VAL A 39 -11.67 -11.70 11.41
N GLY A 40 -12.31 -10.67 11.98
CA GLY A 40 -13.50 -10.06 11.42
C GLY A 40 -13.24 -9.34 10.09
N TRP A 41 -14.31 -9.05 9.34
CA TRP A 41 -14.22 -8.39 8.04
C TRP A 41 -13.57 -7.00 8.10
N GLY A 42 -13.80 -6.23 9.16
CA GLY A 42 -13.24 -4.88 9.32
C GLY A 42 -11.70 -4.85 9.25
N PRO A 43 -10.99 -5.52 10.18
CA PRO A 43 -9.52 -5.61 10.14
C PRO A 43 -8.98 -6.20 8.82
N LEU A 44 -9.67 -7.20 8.25
CA LEU A 44 -9.28 -7.79 6.96
C LEU A 44 -9.35 -6.79 5.81
N THR A 45 -10.41 -5.99 5.74
CA THR A 45 -10.56 -4.95 4.71
C THR A 45 -9.49 -3.88 4.84
N LEU A 46 -9.23 -3.40 6.06
CA LEU A 46 -8.18 -2.40 6.32
C LEU A 46 -6.78 -2.93 5.98
N SER A 47 -6.48 -4.18 6.33
CA SER A 47 -5.20 -4.82 5.97
C SER A 47 -5.05 -4.99 4.46
N THR A 48 -6.12 -5.38 3.77
CA THR A 48 -6.12 -5.47 2.30
C THR A 48 -5.87 -4.12 1.65
N MET A 49 -6.48 -3.05 2.17
CA MET A 49 -6.23 -1.67 1.71
C MET A 49 -4.80 -1.22 2.02
N ALA A 50 -4.28 -1.52 3.22
CA ALA A 50 -2.92 -1.21 3.62
C ALA A 50 -1.89 -1.86 2.69
N THR A 51 -2.11 -3.13 2.33
CA THR A 51 -1.21 -3.88 1.44
C THR A 51 -1.09 -3.25 0.05
N GLN A 52 -2.13 -2.55 -0.42
CA GLN A 52 -2.09 -1.82 -1.68
C GLN A 52 -1.42 -0.45 -1.58
N LEU A 53 -1.37 0.13 -0.38
CA LEU A 53 -0.73 1.40 -0.13
C LEU A 53 0.74 1.17 0.19
N SER A 54 1.62 1.86 -0.52
CA SER A 54 3.05 1.89 -0.22
C SER A 54 3.48 3.32 0.06
N ALA A 55 4.61 3.53 0.74
CA ALA A 55 5.09 4.91 0.86
C ALA A 55 5.59 5.49 -0.46
N ILE A 56 5.85 4.65 -1.47
CA ILE A 56 6.04 5.14 -2.85
C ILE A 56 4.76 5.88 -3.27
N SER A 57 3.60 5.23 -3.15
CA SER A 57 2.30 5.83 -3.46
C SER A 57 2.06 7.14 -2.69
N PHE A 58 2.46 7.17 -1.42
CA PHE A 58 2.27 8.34 -0.55
C PHE A 58 3.09 9.57 -0.96
N ILE A 59 4.25 9.36 -1.60
CA ILE A 59 5.11 10.46 -2.08
C ILE A 59 4.85 10.75 -3.55
N SER A 60 4.70 9.72 -4.37
CA SER A 60 4.56 9.86 -5.81
C SER A 60 3.24 10.52 -6.19
N ALA A 61 2.13 10.21 -5.51
CA ALA A 61 0.83 10.79 -5.85
C ALA A 61 0.78 12.31 -5.58
N PRO A 62 1.14 12.83 -4.38
CA PRO A 62 1.22 14.27 -4.16
C PRO A 62 2.26 14.95 -5.05
N ALA A 63 3.41 14.31 -5.31
CA ALA A 63 4.41 14.87 -6.22
C ALA A 63 3.88 14.97 -7.66
N PHE A 64 3.11 13.99 -8.13
CA PHE A 64 2.47 14.04 -9.44
C PHE A 64 1.41 15.15 -9.49
N VAL A 65 0.53 15.23 -8.49
CA VAL A 65 -0.57 16.20 -8.46
C VAL A 65 -0.05 17.63 -8.31
N GLY A 66 0.90 17.85 -7.40
CA GLY A 66 1.38 19.18 -7.02
C GLY A 66 2.59 19.69 -7.80
N LEU A 67 3.55 18.82 -8.12
CA LEU A 67 4.88 19.25 -8.59
C LEU A 67 5.17 18.92 -10.05
N LYS A 68 4.57 17.87 -10.61
CA LYS A 68 4.81 17.49 -12.01
C LYS A 68 4.18 18.52 -12.95
N ASN A 69 4.98 19.00 -13.91
CA ASN A 69 4.48 19.83 -15.01
C ASN A 69 3.45 19.04 -15.85
N GLY A 70 2.27 19.63 -16.07
CA GLY A 70 1.14 18.93 -16.69
C GLY A 70 0.59 17.78 -15.83
N GLY A 71 0.90 17.73 -14.54
CA GLY A 71 0.24 16.88 -13.54
C GLY A 71 -0.98 17.56 -12.93
N GLY A 72 -1.74 16.81 -12.13
CA GLY A 72 -2.98 17.27 -11.52
C GLY A 72 -3.85 16.09 -11.07
N MET A 73 -5.10 16.37 -10.74
CA MET A 73 -6.07 15.36 -10.30
C MET A 73 -6.43 14.33 -11.38
N GLN A 74 -6.01 14.55 -12.64
CA GLN A 74 -6.08 13.55 -13.71
C GLN A 74 -5.41 12.20 -13.35
N TRP A 75 -4.48 12.18 -12.39
CA TRP A 75 -3.95 10.94 -11.80
C TRP A 75 -5.05 9.98 -11.33
N LEU A 76 -6.14 10.52 -10.78
CA LEU A 76 -7.25 9.73 -10.27
C LEU A 76 -8.00 8.98 -11.37
N THR A 77 -7.93 9.40 -12.64
CA THR A 77 -8.50 8.62 -13.76
C THR A 77 -7.91 7.21 -13.81
N PHE A 78 -6.59 7.09 -13.66
CA PHE A 78 -5.92 5.79 -13.60
C PHE A 78 -6.30 5.03 -12.33
N GLU A 79 -6.34 5.70 -11.18
CA GLU A 79 -6.66 5.08 -9.89
C GLU A 79 -8.10 4.56 -9.82
N PHE A 80 -9.06 5.19 -10.52
CA PHE A 80 -10.43 4.68 -10.60
C PHE A 80 -10.54 3.34 -11.32
N GLY A 81 -9.55 2.94 -12.13
CA GLY A 81 -9.46 1.60 -12.70
C GLY A 81 -9.32 0.52 -11.63
N VAL A 82 -8.66 0.82 -10.50
CA VAL A 82 -8.38 -0.16 -9.44
C VAL A 82 -9.67 -0.63 -8.74
N PRO A 83 -10.56 0.25 -8.23
CA PRO A 83 -11.85 -0.16 -7.68
C PRO A 83 -12.70 -0.98 -8.65
N LEU A 84 -12.72 -0.63 -9.93
CA LEU A 84 -13.48 -1.34 -10.96
C LEU A 84 -12.93 -2.76 -11.17
N ALA A 85 -11.60 -2.89 -11.28
CA ALA A 85 -10.94 -4.20 -11.36
C ALA A 85 -11.21 -5.05 -10.10
N MET A 86 -11.16 -4.44 -8.92
CA MET A 86 -11.46 -5.13 -7.66
C MET A 86 -12.92 -5.59 -7.58
N ALA A 87 -13.88 -4.77 -8.04
CA ALA A 87 -15.28 -5.16 -8.12
C ALA A 87 -15.47 -6.38 -9.03
N PHE A 88 -14.82 -6.40 -10.20
CA PHE A 88 -14.82 -7.56 -11.07
C PHE A 88 -14.22 -8.80 -10.39
N LEU A 89 -13.06 -8.68 -9.74
CA LEU A 89 -12.43 -9.79 -9.02
C LEU A 89 -13.32 -10.35 -7.90
N MET A 90 -13.99 -9.47 -7.14
CA MET A 90 -14.91 -9.85 -6.06
C MET A 90 -16.11 -10.65 -6.57
N ILE A 91 -16.61 -10.36 -7.77
CA ILE A 91 -17.77 -11.04 -8.35
C ILE A 91 -17.35 -12.31 -9.10
N ALA A 92 -16.28 -12.25 -9.88
CA ALA A 92 -15.91 -13.32 -10.82
C ALA A 92 -14.95 -14.36 -10.23
N ILE A 93 -13.99 -13.94 -9.40
CA ILE A 93 -12.85 -14.80 -9.00
C ILE A 93 -12.95 -15.22 -7.53
N VAL A 94 -13.19 -14.27 -6.63
CA VAL A 94 -13.21 -14.50 -5.18
C VAL A 94 -14.18 -15.62 -4.75
N PRO A 95 -15.42 -15.72 -5.27
CA PRO A 95 -16.34 -16.77 -4.84
C PRO A 95 -15.84 -18.18 -5.17
N THR A 96 -15.17 -18.32 -6.32
CA THR A 96 -14.60 -19.59 -6.79
C THR A 96 -13.41 -20.00 -5.91
N LEU A 97 -12.50 -19.06 -5.63
CA LEU A 97 -11.37 -19.29 -4.74
C LEU A 97 -11.83 -19.65 -3.32
N TYR A 98 -12.81 -18.90 -2.78
CA TYR A 98 -13.33 -19.15 -1.44
C TYR A 98 -13.95 -20.55 -1.30
N LYS A 99 -14.75 -20.97 -2.28
CA LYS A 99 -15.38 -22.30 -2.30
C LYS A 99 -14.38 -23.44 -2.44
N SER A 100 -13.24 -23.22 -3.11
CA SER A 100 -12.20 -24.25 -3.29
C SER A 100 -11.48 -24.63 -1.99
N GLY A 101 -11.53 -23.78 -0.96
CA GLY A 101 -10.95 -24.05 0.36
C GLY A 101 -9.42 -24.07 0.41
N VAL A 102 -8.75 -23.80 -0.71
CA VAL A 102 -7.28 -23.74 -0.83
C VAL A 102 -6.68 -22.63 0.02
N VAL A 103 -5.40 -22.76 0.35
CA VAL A 103 -4.66 -21.75 1.13
C VAL A 103 -3.99 -20.73 0.21
N SER A 104 -3.72 -21.09 -1.05
CA SER A 104 -3.09 -20.19 -2.02
C SER A 104 -3.77 -20.24 -3.39
N VAL A 105 -3.70 -19.13 -4.13
CA VAL A 105 -4.18 -19.07 -5.52
C VAL A 105 -3.41 -20.05 -6.42
N TYR A 106 -2.13 -20.30 -6.13
CA TYR A 106 -1.30 -21.23 -6.91
C TYR A 106 -1.71 -22.69 -6.71
N GLU A 107 -2.19 -23.06 -5.52
CA GLU A 107 -2.78 -24.38 -5.24
C GLU A 107 -4.09 -24.57 -6.03
N TYR A 108 -4.90 -23.51 -6.19
CA TYR A 108 -6.06 -23.56 -7.08
C TYR A 108 -5.64 -23.86 -8.53
N LEU A 109 -4.55 -23.23 -8.99
CA LEU A 109 -4.03 -23.44 -10.36
C LEU A 109 -3.45 -24.85 -10.54
N GLU A 110 -2.83 -25.43 -9.51
CA GLU A 110 -2.41 -26.84 -9.54
C GLU A 110 -3.59 -27.78 -9.74
N ASN A 111 -4.66 -27.60 -8.96
CA ASN A 111 -5.88 -28.40 -9.06
C ASN A 111 -6.55 -28.26 -10.43
N ARG A 112 -6.39 -27.10 -11.09
CA ARG A 112 -7.00 -26.80 -12.40
C ARG A 112 -6.14 -27.25 -13.58
N PHE A 113 -4.82 -27.24 -13.42
CA PHE A 113 -3.84 -27.52 -14.46
C PHE A 113 -2.91 -28.64 -14.00
N ASP A 114 -1.78 -28.28 -13.37
CA ASP A 114 -0.78 -29.23 -12.89
C ASP A 114 0.23 -28.58 -11.91
N ALA A 115 1.10 -29.41 -11.32
CA ALA A 115 2.14 -28.96 -10.40
C ALA A 115 3.16 -28.01 -11.05
N SER A 116 3.44 -28.18 -12.35
CA SER A 116 4.37 -27.31 -13.10
C SER A 116 3.85 -25.88 -13.15
N SER A 117 2.54 -25.71 -13.40
CA SER A 117 1.87 -24.40 -13.39
C SER A 117 1.99 -23.72 -12.02
N ARG A 118 1.80 -24.46 -10.93
CA ARG A 118 1.99 -23.93 -9.57
C ARG A 118 3.41 -23.46 -9.34
N LEU A 119 4.41 -24.29 -9.66
CA LEU A 119 5.81 -23.97 -9.43
C LEU A 119 6.25 -22.75 -10.22
N LEU A 120 5.91 -22.69 -11.52
CA LEU A 120 6.25 -21.57 -12.38
C LEU A 120 5.65 -20.25 -11.86
N ILE A 121 4.34 -20.23 -11.60
CA ILE A 121 3.64 -19.01 -11.22
C ILE A 121 4.04 -18.57 -9.81
N SER A 122 4.22 -19.50 -8.87
CA SER A 122 4.71 -19.19 -7.53
C SER A 122 6.12 -18.60 -7.58
N PHE A 123 7.01 -19.17 -8.40
CA PHE A 123 8.38 -18.69 -8.54
C PHE A 123 8.44 -17.28 -9.13
N VAL A 124 7.72 -17.05 -10.24
CA VAL A 124 7.63 -15.73 -10.88
C VAL A 124 7.05 -14.70 -9.89
N PHE A 125 6.00 -15.07 -9.16
CA PHE A 125 5.43 -14.19 -8.14
C PHE A 125 6.44 -13.84 -7.05
N GLN A 126 7.19 -14.82 -6.52
CA GLN A 126 8.14 -14.52 -5.46
C GLN A 126 9.31 -13.67 -5.91
N ILE A 127 9.81 -13.85 -7.13
CA ILE A 127 10.83 -12.94 -7.68
C ILE A 127 10.25 -11.53 -7.81
N SER A 128 9.09 -11.39 -8.47
CA SER A 128 8.44 -10.10 -8.67
C SER A 128 8.17 -9.39 -7.34
N ARG A 129 7.64 -10.10 -6.36
CA ARG A 129 7.34 -9.57 -5.03
C ARG A 129 8.60 -9.21 -4.24
N SER A 130 9.66 -10.01 -4.35
CA SER A 130 10.94 -9.71 -3.70
C SER A 130 11.57 -8.44 -4.24
N VAL A 131 11.58 -8.27 -5.57
CA VAL A 131 12.09 -7.05 -6.22
C VAL A 131 11.26 -5.84 -5.81
N ALA A 132 9.93 -5.93 -5.88
CA ALA A 132 9.04 -4.84 -5.48
C ALA A 132 9.24 -4.45 -4.00
N THR A 133 9.38 -5.44 -3.11
CA THR A 133 9.63 -5.19 -1.67
C THR A 133 11.01 -4.56 -1.45
N GLY A 134 12.04 -4.97 -2.18
CA GLY A 134 13.36 -4.36 -2.13
C GLY A 134 13.36 -2.89 -2.53
N VAL A 135 12.67 -2.54 -3.63
CA VAL A 135 12.48 -1.15 -4.06
C VAL A 135 11.70 -0.35 -3.00
N MET A 136 10.69 -0.96 -2.38
CA MET A 136 9.93 -0.30 -1.33
C MET A 136 10.79 0.03 -0.11
N ILE A 137 11.58 -0.93 0.40
CA ILE A 137 12.49 -0.72 1.54
C ILE A 137 13.56 0.33 1.19
N TYR A 138 14.08 0.29 -0.03
CA TYR A 138 15.01 1.30 -0.55
C TYR A 138 14.42 2.71 -0.45
N THR A 139 13.21 2.91 -0.99
CA THR A 139 12.53 4.22 -0.93
C THR A 139 12.28 4.65 0.52
N MET A 140 11.86 3.72 1.37
CA MET A 140 11.62 3.96 2.79
C MET A 140 12.87 4.46 3.52
N ALA A 141 14.02 3.86 3.23
CA ALA A 141 15.30 4.26 3.81
C ALA A 141 15.74 5.65 3.34
N LEU A 142 15.51 6.00 2.07
CA LEU A 142 15.77 7.36 1.57
C LEU A 142 14.91 8.41 2.29
N ILE A 143 13.62 8.10 2.53
CA ILE A 143 12.70 9.00 3.24
C ILE A 143 13.20 9.21 4.67
N LEU A 144 13.55 8.14 5.39
CA LEU A 144 14.07 8.23 6.75
C LEU A 144 15.39 9.00 6.82
N GLN A 145 16.28 8.80 5.85
CA GLN A 145 17.52 9.57 5.77
C GLN A 145 17.24 11.07 5.55
N ALA A 146 16.34 11.42 4.63
CA ALA A 146 16.04 12.81 4.32
C ALA A 146 15.28 13.55 5.44
N THR A 147 14.44 12.84 6.20
CA THR A 147 13.55 13.46 7.22
C THR A 147 14.08 13.33 8.64
N VAL A 148 14.66 12.19 9.00
CA VAL A 148 15.13 11.86 10.35
C VAL A 148 16.66 11.96 10.46
N GLY A 149 17.37 11.89 9.33
CA GLY A 149 18.84 11.92 9.30
C GLY A 149 19.50 10.60 9.70
N ILE A 150 18.74 9.49 9.75
CA ILE A 150 19.30 8.16 10.03
C ILE A 150 20.07 7.69 8.80
N ASP A 151 21.22 7.05 9.01
CA ASP A 151 21.98 6.43 7.93
C ASP A 151 21.10 5.49 7.10
N TYR A 152 21.30 5.52 5.79
CA TYR A 152 20.50 4.78 4.84
C TYR A 152 20.63 3.26 5.03
N TRP A 153 21.85 2.74 5.24
CA TRP A 153 22.05 1.30 5.45
C TRP A 153 21.47 0.84 6.78
N LEU A 154 21.63 1.67 7.83
CA LEU A 154 21.02 1.40 9.13
C LEU A 154 19.49 1.37 9.03
N SER A 155 18.88 2.28 8.27
CA SER A 155 17.43 2.33 8.04
C SER A 155 16.91 1.06 7.37
N ILE A 156 17.62 0.58 6.34
CA ILE A 156 17.28 -0.69 5.66
C ILE A 156 17.32 -1.85 6.66
N LEU A 157 18.39 -1.96 7.44
CA LEU A 157 18.54 -3.04 8.41
C LEU A 157 17.45 -2.99 9.48
N LEU A 158 17.16 -1.80 10.03
CA LEU A 158 16.13 -1.64 11.05
C LEU A 158 14.74 -2.02 10.53
N ILE A 159 14.33 -1.47 9.39
CA ILE A 159 13.03 -1.78 8.78
C ILE A 159 12.95 -3.27 8.47
N GLY A 160 13.97 -3.83 7.82
CA GLY A 160 13.99 -5.23 7.40
C GLY A 160 13.95 -6.20 8.58
N ILE A 161 14.83 -6.01 9.57
CA ILE A 161 14.93 -6.90 10.74
C ILE A 161 13.64 -6.85 11.56
N ILE A 162 13.12 -5.66 11.85
CA ILE A 162 11.91 -5.52 12.66
C ILE A 162 10.72 -6.14 11.92
N THR A 163 10.60 -5.87 10.62
CA THR A 163 9.53 -6.43 9.79
C THR A 163 9.59 -7.95 9.74
N LEU A 164 10.79 -8.52 9.56
CA LEU A 164 10.98 -9.97 9.61
C LEU A 164 10.61 -10.54 10.97
N ILE A 165 11.04 -9.93 12.07
CA ILE A 165 10.76 -10.45 13.42
C ILE A 165 9.26 -10.48 13.69
N TYR A 166 8.55 -9.36 13.55
CA TYR A 166 7.15 -9.33 13.95
C TYR A 166 6.26 -10.18 13.03
N SER A 167 6.54 -10.18 11.73
CA SER A 167 5.75 -10.92 10.75
C SER A 167 5.99 -12.43 10.85
N PHE A 168 7.25 -12.85 11.04
CA PHE A 168 7.60 -14.25 11.22
C PHE A 168 7.10 -14.80 12.56
N GLN A 169 7.20 -14.01 13.63
CA GLN A 169 6.76 -14.45 14.95
C GLN A 169 5.25 -14.58 15.02
N GLY A 170 4.50 -13.54 14.62
CA GLY A 170 3.06 -13.47 14.83
C GLY A 170 2.19 -13.99 13.68
N GLY A 171 2.79 -14.34 12.54
CA GLY A 171 2.08 -14.83 11.35
C GLY A 171 1.06 -13.82 10.81
N MET A 172 0.06 -14.33 10.09
CA MET A 172 -0.95 -13.51 9.41
C MET A 172 -1.74 -12.60 10.36
N LYS A 173 -1.97 -13.01 11.62
CA LYS A 173 -2.69 -12.15 12.59
C LYS A 173 -1.90 -10.89 12.94
N ALA A 174 -0.59 -11.03 13.17
CA ALA A 174 0.26 -9.87 13.45
C ALA A 174 0.37 -8.94 12.25
N VAL A 175 0.43 -9.48 11.03
CA VAL A 175 0.41 -8.68 9.80
C VAL A 175 -0.89 -7.89 9.70
N ILE A 176 -2.06 -8.55 9.82
CA ILE A 176 -3.36 -7.87 9.70
C ILE A 176 -3.52 -6.75 10.74
N TRP A 177 -3.22 -7.03 12.02
CA TRP A 177 -3.36 -6.02 13.06
C TRP A 177 -2.30 -4.91 12.97
N GLY A 178 -1.09 -5.26 12.53
CA GLY A 178 -0.06 -4.29 12.20
C GLY A 178 -0.54 -3.33 11.12
N ASP A 179 -1.06 -3.84 10.02
CA ASP A 179 -1.61 -3.06 8.91
C ASP A 179 -2.75 -2.14 9.36
N VAL A 180 -3.67 -2.63 10.20
CA VAL A 180 -4.75 -1.81 10.76
C VAL A 180 -4.20 -0.60 11.52
N ILE A 181 -3.19 -0.81 12.37
CA ILE A 181 -2.56 0.26 13.13
C ILE A 181 -1.82 1.23 12.19
N GLN A 182 -1.08 0.72 11.20
CA GLN A 182 -0.41 1.56 10.19
C GLN A 182 -1.40 2.42 9.43
N MET A 183 -2.53 1.84 9.01
CA MET A 183 -3.58 2.56 8.31
C MET A 183 -4.18 3.68 9.15
N ILE A 184 -4.50 3.41 10.41
CA ILE A 184 -5.03 4.44 11.31
C ILE A 184 -4.03 5.58 11.47
N ILE A 185 -2.76 5.26 11.71
CA ILE A 185 -1.69 6.27 11.84
C ILE A 185 -1.55 7.09 10.55
N LEU A 186 -1.55 6.41 9.39
CA LEU A 186 -1.44 7.04 8.08
C LEU A 186 -2.60 8.00 7.82
N PHE A 187 -3.84 7.56 8.04
CA PHE A 187 -5.04 8.40 7.83
C PHE A 187 -5.05 9.62 8.73
N ILE A 188 -4.72 9.46 10.01
CA ILE A 188 -4.59 10.58 10.95
C ILE A 188 -3.50 11.54 10.46
N GLY A 189 -2.35 11.01 10.04
CA GLY A 189 -1.26 11.80 9.48
C GLY A 189 -1.68 12.63 8.26
N ILE A 190 -2.43 12.03 7.33
CA ILE A 190 -2.97 12.73 6.15
C ILE A 190 -3.89 13.88 6.59
N ILE A 191 -4.82 13.64 7.51
CA ILE A 191 -5.77 14.65 7.98
C ILE A 191 -5.03 15.81 8.65
N ILE A 192 -4.02 15.52 9.48
CA ILE A 192 -3.18 16.53 10.12
C ILE A 192 -2.42 17.35 9.06
N CYS A 193 -1.75 16.68 8.12
CA CYS A 193 -1.03 17.36 7.04
C CYS A 193 -1.94 18.25 6.19
N LEU A 194 -3.15 17.78 5.86
CA LEU A 194 -4.13 18.55 5.11
C LEU A 194 -4.58 19.79 5.90
N PHE A 195 -4.89 19.63 7.19
CA PHE A 195 -5.33 20.72 8.04
C PHE A 195 -4.28 21.82 8.16
N PHE A 196 -3.04 21.45 8.53
CA PHE A 196 -1.94 22.42 8.65
C PHE A 196 -1.57 23.03 7.29
N GLY A 197 -1.55 22.23 6.21
CA GLY A 197 -1.27 22.73 4.88
C GLY A 197 -2.29 23.77 4.40
N LEU A 198 -3.58 23.54 4.65
CA LEU A 198 -4.63 24.52 4.35
C LEU A 198 -4.53 25.76 5.23
N ASN A 199 -4.20 25.59 6.51
CA ASN A 199 -4.06 26.72 7.43
C ASN A 199 -2.89 27.64 7.02
N GLU A 200 -1.73 27.09 6.67
CA GLU A 200 -0.57 27.85 6.17
C GLU A 200 -0.87 28.59 4.86
N LEU A 201 -1.73 28.01 4.02
CA LEU A 201 -2.14 28.64 2.77
C LEU A 201 -3.14 29.80 2.98
N GLY A 202 -3.75 29.89 4.17
CA GLY A 202 -4.77 30.90 4.52
C GLY A 202 -6.21 30.41 4.37
N GLY A 203 -6.43 29.09 4.33
CA GLY A 203 -7.74 28.44 4.28
C GLY A 203 -8.08 27.83 2.93
N ILE A 204 -9.19 27.08 2.91
CA ILE A 204 -9.66 26.37 1.71
C ILE A 204 -10.13 27.31 0.59
N GLU A 205 -10.64 28.49 0.94
CA GLU A 205 -11.07 29.49 -0.04
C GLU A 205 -9.88 29.97 -0.87
N LYS A 206 -8.79 30.36 -0.18
CA LYS A 206 -7.54 30.77 -0.80
C LYS A 206 -6.88 29.65 -1.59
N PHE A 207 -7.08 28.38 -1.20
CA PHE A 207 -6.66 27.24 -2.02
C PHE A 207 -7.36 27.26 -3.39
N PHE A 208 -8.69 27.42 -3.43
CA PHE A 208 -9.42 27.45 -4.69
C PHE A 208 -9.16 28.71 -5.53
N GLU A 209 -8.72 29.80 -4.91
CA GLU A 209 -8.26 31.00 -5.64
C GLU A 209 -6.89 30.81 -6.30
N LEU A 210 -5.97 30.13 -5.61
CA LEU A 210 -4.57 29.97 -6.05
C LEU A 210 -4.34 28.74 -6.93
N VAL A 211 -5.15 27.69 -6.77
CA VAL A 211 -4.97 26.45 -7.52
C VAL A 211 -5.36 26.66 -8.98
N ASP A 212 -4.49 26.20 -9.87
CA ASP A 212 -4.81 26.13 -11.29
C ASP A 212 -5.98 25.15 -11.51
N LYS A 213 -7.06 25.67 -12.08
CA LYS A 213 -8.31 24.92 -12.28
C LYS A 213 -8.14 23.74 -13.22
N GLU A 214 -7.22 23.83 -14.19
CA GLU A 214 -6.92 22.71 -15.08
C GLU A 214 -6.38 21.50 -14.30
N ARG A 215 -5.64 21.76 -13.21
CA ARG A 215 -5.10 20.70 -12.35
C ARG A 215 -6.16 20.06 -11.47
N LEU A 216 -7.36 20.64 -11.36
CA LEU A 216 -8.50 20.05 -10.67
C LEU A 216 -9.35 19.16 -11.58
N GLU A 217 -9.07 19.13 -12.89
CA GLU A 217 -9.76 18.23 -13.79
C GLU A 217 -9.37 16.79 -13.49
N VAL A 218 -10.37 15.98 -13.12
CA VAL A 218 -10.17 14.58 -12.73
C VAL A 218 -10.24 13.65 -13.94
N VAL A 219 -11.30 13.80 -14.74
CA VAL A 219 -11.58 12.97 -15.93
C VAL A 219 -11.84 13.89 -17.09
N ASN A 220 -11.06 13.72 -18.17
CA ASN A 220 -11.26 14.43 -19.42
C ASN A 220 -11.88 13.47 -20.45
N PHE A 221 -13.13 13.71 -20.86
CA PHE A 221 -13.84 12.86 -21.82
C PHE A 221 -13.49 13.13 -23.29
N GLU A 222 -12.75 14.21 -23.57
CA GLU A 222 -12.24 14.50 -24.92
C GLU A 222 -11.01 13.64 -25.24
N LYS A 223 -10.25 13.29 -24.21
CA LYS A 223 -9.10 12.38 -24.25
C LYS A 223 -9.56 10.95 -24.05
N LEU A 224 -9.66 10.19 -25.13
CA LEU A 224 -10.12 8.80 -25.06
C LEU A 224 -9.00 7.80 -24.76
N GLY A 225 -7.73 8.18 -24.81
CA GLY A 225 -6.59 7.29 -24.54
C GLY A 225 -6.16 6.41 -25.72
N PHE A 226 -6.85 6.48 -26.87
CA PHE A 226 -6.55 5.65 -28.05
C PHE A 226 -5.49 6.26 -28.99
N SER A 227 -5.10 7.53 -28.77
CA SER A 227 -4.26 8.31 -29.69
C SER A 227 -3.08 8.94 -28.96
N ASN A 228 -2.03 8.15 -28.68
CA ASN A 228 -0.87 8.64 -27.94
C ASN A 228 0.27 9.22 -28.84
N ILE A 229 -0.05 9.59 -30.09
CA ILE A 229 0.94 10.06 -31.07
C ILE A 229 1.59 11.40 -30.64
N SER A 230 0.91 12.20 -29.83
CA SER A 230 1.38 13.51 -29.35
C SER A 230 1.76 13.56 -27.86
N LYS A 231 1.76 12.42 -27.14
CA LYS A 231 1.87 12.33 -25.66
C LYS A 231 0.83 13.16 -24.88
N ASN A 232 -0.18 13.70 -25.55
CA ASN A 232 -1.19 14.55 -24.93
C ASN A 232 -2.40 13.76 -24.42
N ASP A 233 -2.43 12.45 -24.68
CA ASP A 233 -3.53 11.51 -24.38
C ASP A 233 -3.10 10.42 -23.36
N GLU A 234 -2.00 10.64 -22.62
CA GLU A 234 -1.46 9.68 -21.64
C GLU A 234 -2.42 9.40 -20.45
N PHE A 235 -3.36 10.31 -20.17
CA PHE A 235 -4.37 10.19 -19.10
C PHE A 235 -5.79 10.29 -19.69
N GLY A 236 -6.05 9.50 -20.74
CA GLY A 236 -7.38 9.39 -21.34
C GLY A 236 -8.38 8.63 -20.46
N PHE A 237 -9.67 8.76 -20.78
CA PHE A 237 -10.77 8.07 -20.11
C PHE A 237 -10.60 6.54 -20.08
N TRP A 238 -10.05 5.97 -21.16
CA TRP A 238 -9.68 4.57 -21.20
C TRP A 238 -8.18 4.44 -20.85
N PRO A 239 -7.83 3.71 -19.77
CA PRO A 239 -6.45 3.48 -19.37
C PRO A 239 -5.68 2.57 -20.34
#